data_AF-A0A356E1C6-F1
#
_entry.id   AF-A0A356E1C6-F1
#
_cell.length_a   1.000
_cell.length_b   1.000
_cell.length_c   1.000
_cell.angle_alpha   90.00
_cell.angle_beta   90.00
_cell.angle_gamma   90.00
#
_symmetry.space_group_name_H-M   'P 1'
#
loop_
_entity.id
_entity.type
_entity.pdbx_description
1 polymer ?
#
loop_
_entity_poly.entity_id
_entity_poly.type
_entity_poly.pdbx_seq_one_letter_code
_entity_poly.pdbx_strand_id
1 'polypeptide(L)'
;MRKPYIAGNWKMNMTPSEGAAFAKELVDALKGSTVKVMIAPPFVTIPKVVEVVKGSSIIVAAQNMSDNLSGAFTGEVSALMLKDLGVNTVILGHSERRALFGETDQFINRKVLLALSQGMDVDLCIGETPAERESGKLEEVLTRQVTEGLTG
;
A
#
# COMPACT_ATOMS: atom_id res chain seq x y z
N MET A 1 22.83 8.01 -4.26
CA MET A 1 21.84 7.73 -5.32
C MET A 1 20.68 6.93 -4.72
N ARG A 2 19.43 7.19 -5.13
CA ARG A 2 18.25 6.43 -4.67
C ARG A 2 18.30 5.01 -5.24
N LYS A 3 18.00 3.99 -4.43
CA LYS A 3 17.88 2.61 -4.91
C LYS A 3 16.56 2.46 -5.69
N PRO A 4 16.54 1.76 -6.83
CA PRO A 4 15.29 1.42 -7.51
C PRO A 4 14.34 0.67 -6.57
N TYR A 5 13.07 1.05 -6.63
CA TYR A 5 11.99 0.45 -5.86
C TYR A 5 10.89 0.00 -6.81
N ILE A 6 10.62 -1.31 -6.84
CA ILE A 6 9.61 -1.92 -7.72
C ILE A 6 8.46 -2.41 -6.85
N ALA A 7 7.30 -1.79 -7.02
CA ALA A 7 6.09 -2.07 -6.27
C ALA A 7 5.06 -2.78 -7.17
N GLY A 8 4.67 -4.00 -6.79
CA GLY A 8 3.61 -4.76 -7.44
C GLY A 8 2.32 -4.75 -6.62
N ASN A 9 1.40 -3.83 -6.92
CA ASN A 9 0.06 -3.84 -6.33
C ASN A 9 -0.82 -4.86 -7.07
N TRP A 10 -1.20 -5.95 -6.40
CA TRP A 10 -2.00 -7.02 -7.02
C TRP A 10 -3.48 -6.66 -7.14
N LYS A 11 -3.92 -5.56 -6.50
CA LYS A 11 -5.34 -5.15 -6.44
C LYS A 11 -6.23 -6.29 -5.95
N MET A 12 -7.46 -6.38 -6.45
CA MET A 12 -8.42 -7.43 -6.09
C MET A 12 -8.21 -8.72 -6.91
N ASN A 13 -7.00 -9.27 -6.92
CA ASN A 13 -6.65 -10.49 -7.64
C ASN A 13 -5.93 -11.52 -6.76
N MET A 14 -6.00 -12.79 -7.18
CA MET A 14 -5.38 -13.96 -6.56
C MET A 14 -5.96 -14.35 -5.19
N THR A 15 -6.45 -15.58 -5.11
CA THR A 15 -6.76 -16.27 -3.86
C THR A 15 -5.50 -16.51 -3.02
N PRO A 16 -5.63 -16.91 -1.74
CA PRO A 16 -4.48 -17.23 -0.90
C PRO A 16 -3.53 -18.27 -1.51
N SER A 17 -4.06 -19.29 -2.18
CA SER A 17 -3.26 -20.34 -2.83
C SER A 17 -2.51 -19.83 -4.07
N GLU A 18 -3.19 -19.07 -4.93
CA GLU A 18 -2.58 -18.49 -6.13
C GLU A 18 -1.50 -17.47 -5.77
N GLY A 19 -1.80 -16.59 -4.82
CA GLY A 19 -0.85 -15.58 -4.34
C GLY A 19 0.39 -16.20 -3.71
N ALA A 20 0.23 -17.28 -2.95
CA ALA A 20 1.34 -18.03 -2.38
C ALA A 20 2.21 -18.70 -3.44
N ALA A 21 1.59 -19.31 -4.47
CA ALA A 21 2.33 -19.91 -5.58
C ALA A 21 3.14 -18.85 -6.34
N PHE A 22 2.51 -17.73 -6.69
CA PHE A 22 3.18 -16.62 -7.38
C PHE A 22 4.29 -15.99 -6.54
N ALA A 23 4.06 -15.77 -5.24
CA ALA A 23 5.08 -15.24 -4.33
C ALA A 23 6.31 -16.17 -4.25
N LYS A 24 6.10 -17.49 -4.29
CA LYS A 24 7.21 -18.46 -4.28
C LYS A 24 8.07 -18.34 -5.54
N GLU A 25 7.44 -18.23 -6.71
CA GLU A 25 8.14 -18.00 -7.98
C GLU A 25 8.95 -16.69 -7.94
N LEU A 26 8.38 -15.62 -7.36
CA LEU A 26 9.09 -14.35 -7.18
C LEU A 26 10.31 -14.48 -6.24
N VAL A 27 10.19 -15.20 -5.12
CA VAL A 27 11.32 -15.44 -4.21
C VAL A 27 12.47 -16.12 -4.97
N ASP A 28 12.17 -17.14 -5.76
CA ASP A 28 13.18 -17.85 -6.55
C ASP A 28 13.80 -16.96 -7.63
N ALA A 29 13.00 -16.19 -8.36
CA ALA A 29 13.45 -15.28 -9.41
C ALA A 29 14.29 -14.11 -8.88
N LEU A 30 14.08 -13.70 -7.63
CA LEU A 30 14.77 -12.57 -7.01
C LEU A 30 15.98 -12.97 -6.14
N LYS A 31 16.36 -14.25 -6.11
CA LYS A 31 17.56 -14.72 -5.38
C LYS A 31 18.80 -13.93 -5.80
N GLY A 32 19.49 -13.33 -4.83
CA GLY A 32 20.70 -12.53 -5.06
C GLY A 32 20.45 -11.15 -5.67
N SER A 33 19.20 -10.77 -5.95
CA SER A 33 18.87 -9.42 -6.41
C SER A 33 19.12 -8.39 -5.31
N THR A 34 19.68 -7.23 -5.69
CA THR A 34 19.86 -6.08 -4.79
C THR A 34 18.73 -5.05 -4.94
N VAL A 35 17.75 -5.30 -5.80
CA VAL A 35 16.62 -4.40 -6.05
C VAL A 35 15.63 -4.48 -4.90
N LYS A 36 15.13 -3.33 -4.44
CA LYS A 36 14.08 -3.29 -3.40
C LYS A 36 12.74 -3.60 -4.08
N VAL A 37 12.12 -4.72 -3.71
CA VAL A 37 10.85 -5.18 -4.28
C VAL A 37 9.78 -5.21 -3.20
N MET A 38 8.60 -4.67 -3.51
CA MET A 38 7.39 -4.76 -2.70
C MET A 38 6.28 -5.44 -3.49
N ILE A 39 5.50 -6.28 -2.83
CA ILE A 39 4.23 -6.80 -3.34
C ILE A 39 3.10 -6.45 -2.37
N ALA A 40 1.93 -6.09 -2.90
CA ALA A 40 0.75 -5.79 -2.11
C ALA A 40 -0.43 -6.69 -2.51
N PRO A 41 -0.58 -7.89 -1.90
CA PRO A 41 -1.72 -8.77 -2.11
C PRO A 41 -3.01 -8.25 -1.44
N PRO A 42 -4.20 -8.77 -1.82
CA PRO A 42 -5.42 -8.54 -1.06
C PRO A 42 -5.28 -8.99 0.40
N PHE A 43 -6.02 -8.38 1.33
CA PHE A 43 -5.93 -8.69 2.77
C PHE A 43 -6.07 -10.18 3.08
N VAL A 44 -7.02 -10.86 2.42
CA VAL A 44 -7.27 -12.29 2.60
C VAL A 44 -6.09 -13.18 2.20
N THR A 45 -5.21 -12.67 1.33
CA THR A 45 -4.06 -13.38 0.76
C THR A 45 -2.75 -13.05 1.51
N ILE A 46 -2.69 -11.93 2.25
CA ILE A 46 -1.50 -11.49 3.01
C ILE A 46 -0.91 -12.61 3.88
N PRO A 47 -1.66 -13.30 4.77
CA PRO A 47 -1.06 -14.23 5.73
C PRO A 47 -0.26 -15.35 5.03
N LYS A 48 -0.82 -15.89 3.94
CA LYS A 48 -0.16 -16.96 3.19
C LYS A 48 1.08 -16.48 2.43
N VAL A 49 1.02 -15.27 1.87
CA VAL A 49 2.16 -14.66 1.17
C VAL A 49 3.30 -14.37 2.14
N VAL A 50 3.02 -13.83 3.33
CA VAL A 50 4.03 -13.56 4.37
C VAL A 50 4.79 -14.84 4.74
N GLU A 51 4.08 -15.96 4.94
CA GLU A 51 4.72 -17.25 5.23
C GLU A 51 5.70 -17.67 4.13
N VAL A 52 5.29 -17.54 2.86
CA VAL A 52 6.08 -17.98 1.70
C VAL A 52 7.32 -17.11 1.49
N VAL A 53 7.21 -15.80 1.66
CA VAL A 53 8.34 -14.89 1.41
C VAL A 53 9.30 -14.76 2.60
N LYS A 54 9.02 -15.45 3.71
CA LYS A 54 9.85 -15.40 4.93
C LYS A 54 11.31 -15.75 4.62
N GLY A 55 12.22 -14.88 5.02
CA GLY A 55 13.65 -15.02 4.78
C GLY A 55 14.14 -14.49 3.42
N SER A 56 13.24 -14.05 2.54
CA SER A 56 13.58 -13.28 1.34
C SER A 56 13.69 -11.78 1.64
N SER A 57 14.14 -11.01 0.64
CA SER A 57 14.16 -9.54 0.69
C SER A 57 12.87 -8.88 0.18
N ILE A 58 11.84 -9.65 -0.14
CA ILE A 58 10.57 -9.12 -0.64
C ILE A 58 9.79 -8.47 0.51
N ILE A 59 9.36 -7.23 0.30
CA ILE A 59 8.50 -6.51 1.23
C ILE A 59 7.04 -6.87 0.91
N VAL A 60 6.30 -7.36 1.90
CA VAL A 60 4.84 -7.50 1.79
C VAL A 60 4.20 -6.24 2.35
N ALA A 61 3.31 -5.63 1.57
CA ALA A 61 2.56 -4.46 1.96
C ALA A 61 1.04 -4.73 1.95
N ALA A 62 0.31 -3.95 2.73
CA ALA A 62 -1.15 -3.86 2.62
C ALA A 62 -1.57 -2.87 1.53
N GLN A 63 -2.73 -3.09 0.92
CA GLN A 63 -3.28 -2.19 -0.11
C GLN A 63 -4.02 -0.97 0.47
N ASN A 64 -4.39 -1.01 1.75
CA ASN A 64 -5.05 0.05 2.49
C ASN A 64 -4.95 -0.24 4.00
N MET A 65 -5.37 0.70 4.84
CA MET A 65 -5.69 0.47 6.25
C MET A 65 -6.69 1.52 6.76
N SER A 66 -7.28 1.26 7.93
CA SER A 66 -8.12 2.21 8.67
C SER A 66 -7.32 3.38 9.24
N ASP A 67 -7.95 4.53 9.46
CA ASP A 67 -7.42 5.63 10.28
C ASP A 67 -7.69 5.41 11.79
N ASN A 68 -8.10 4.21 12.18
CA ASN A 68 -8.32 3.80 13.57
C ASN A 68 -7.51 2.55 13.92
N LEU A 69 -7.00 2.45 15.15
CA LEU A 69 -6.25 1.27 15.61
C LEU A 69 -7.15 0.08 15.98
N SER A 70 -8.38 0.38 16.40
CA SER A 70 -9.41 -0.59 16.79
C SER A 70 -10.76 0.12 16.94
N GLY A 71 -11.87 -0.62 16.90
CA GLY A 71 -13.19 -0.07 17.24
C GLY A 71 -14.31 -0.67 16.39
N ALA A 72 -15.46 0.00 16.40
CA ALA A 72 -16.65 -0.41 15.65
C ALA A 72 -16.57 0.01 14.17
N PHE A 73 -15.57 -0.51 13.46
CA PHE A 73 -15.28 -0.23 12.04
C PHE A 73 -15.40 -1.52 11.21
N THR A 74 -16.60 -2.09 11.15
CA THR A 74 -16.85 -3.38 10.49
C THR A 74 -16.31 -3.39 9.06
N GLY A 75 -15.43 -4.35 8.76
CA GLY A 75 -14.82 -4.54 7.45
C GLY A 75 -13.47 -3.84 7.25
N GLU A 76 -13.09 -2.93 8.15
CA GLU A 76 -11.79 -2.27 8.10
C GLU A 76 -10.67 -3.12 8.72
N VAL A 77 -9.43 -2.85 8.30
CA VAL A 77 -8.22 -3.50 8.80
C VAL A 77 -7.32 -2.44 9.44
N SER A 78 -6.90 -2.65 10.69
CA SER A 78 -6.07 -1.68 11.40
C SER A 78 -4.57 -1.92 11.21
N ALA A 79 -3.75 -0.89 11.47
CA ALA A 79 -2.29 -1.02 11.50
C ALA A 79 -1.83 -2.12 12.47
N LEU A 80 -2.50 -2.29 13.61
CA LEU A 80 -2.12 -3.31 14.59
C LEU A 80 -2.29 -4.72 14.04
N MET A 81 -3.39 -4.98 13.32
CA MET A 81 -3.63 -6.27 12.66
C MET A 81 -2.57 -6.57 11.60
N LEU A 82 -2.17 -5.57 10.81
CA LEU A 82 -1.14 -5.74 9.79
C LEU A 82 0.24 -6.02 10.41
N LYS A 83 0.59 -5.29 11.47
CA LYS A 83 1.86 -5.46 12.17
C LYS A 83 1.97 -6.83 12.85
N ASP A 84 0.87 -7.36 13.37
CA ASP A 84 0.84 -8.73 13.93
C ASP A 84 1.20 -9.79 12.87
N LEU A 85 0.80 -9.54 11.61
CA LEU A 85 1.21 -10.36 10.46
C LEU A 85 2.64 -10.04 9.95
N GLY A 86 3.39 -9.14 10.60
CA GLY A 86 4.71 -8.72 10.16
C GLY A 86 4.72 -7.76 8.96
N VAL A 87 3.55 -7.23 8.57
CA VAL A 87 3.41 -6.26 7.48
C VAL A 87 3.59 -4.84 8.04
N ASN A 88 4.70 -4.20 7.64
CA ASN A 88 5.07 -2.86 8.11
C ASN A 88 5.05 -1.82 6.98
N THR A 89 4.43 -2.12 5.85
CA THR A 89 4.31 -1.21 4.71
C THR A 89 2.87 -1.18 4.23
N VAL A 90 2.35 -0.01 3.84
CA VAL A 90 0.98 0.13 3.36
C VAL A 90 0.87 1.15 2.22
N ILE A 91 0.07 0.81 1.21
CA ILE A 91 -0.35 1.73 0.16
C ILE A 91 -1.50 2.58 0.69
N LEU A 92 -1.41 3.90 0.54
CA LEU A 92 -2.46 4.84 0.93
C LEU A 92 -2.74 5.84 -0.19
N GLY A 93 -4.01 6.23 -0.35
CA GLY A 93 -4.42 7.18 -1.37
C GLY A 93 -4.38 6.66 -2.80
N HIS A 94 -4.44 5.34 -3.01
CA HIS A 94 -4.50 4.77 -4.36
C HIS A 94 -5.67 5.38 -5.16
N SER A 95 -5.48 5.61 -6.46
CA SER A 95 -6.47 6.31 -7.31
C SER A 95 -7.85 5.64 -7.28
N GLU A 96 -7.91 4.31 -7.20
CA GLU A 96 -9.16 3.56 -7.05
C GLU A 96 -9.87 3.89 -5.73
N ARG A 97 -9.13 4.05 -4.61
CA ARG A 97 -9.69 4.46 -3.31
C ARG A 97 -10.28 5.87 -3.38
N ARG A 98 -9.57 6.79 -4.03
CA ARG A 98 -10.01 8.18 -4.24
C ARG A 98 -11.26 8.23 -5.12
N ALA A 99 -11.21 7.62 -6.30
CA ALA A 99 -12.24 7.75 -7.32
C ALA A 99 -13.48 6.89 -7.06
N LEU A 100 -13.32 5.64 -6.62
CA LEU A 100 -14.44 4.70 -6.46
C LEU A 100 -15.05 4.72 -5.06
N PHE A 101 -14.27 5.11 -4.05
CA PHE A 101 -14.68 5.05 -2.64
C PHE A 101 -14.60 6.39 -1.92
N GLY A 102 -14.26 7.47 -2.63
CA GLY A 102 -14.34 8.83 -2.11
C GLY A 102 -13.34 9.15 -1.00
N GLU A 103 -12.20 8.48 -0.94
CA GLU A 103 -11.16 8.83 0.05
C GLU A 103 -10.55 10.19 -0.27
N THR A 104 -10.85 11.19 0.58
CA THR A 104 -10.34 12.55 0.45
C THR A 104 -8.90 12.67 0.95
N ASP A 105 -8.18 13.72 0.57
CA ASP A 105 -6.82 13.97 1.04
C ASP A 105 -6.73 14.09 2.57
N GLN A 106 -7.74 14.70 3.20
CA GLN A 106 -7.81 14.80 4.66
C GLN A 106 -8.00 13.43 5.31
N PHE A 107 -8.77 12.53 4.69
CA PHE A 107 -8.92 11.17 5.22
C PHE A 107 -7.65 10.35 5.04
N ILE A 108 -7.03 10.45 3.87
CA ILE A 108 -5.76 9.78 3.57
C ILE A 108 -4.67 10.28 4.52
N ASN A 109 -4.60 11.59 4.79
CA ASN A 109 -3.66 12.16 5.74
C ASN A 109 -3.81 11.57 7.15
N ARG A 110 -5.04 11.38 7.66
CA ARG A 110 -5.24 10.71 8.95
C ARG A 110 -4.67 9.29 8.96
N LYS A 111 -4.87 8.53 7.87
CA LYS A 111 -4.27 7.19 7.72
C LYS A 111 -2.76 7.24 7.66
N VAL A 112 -2.18 8.20 6.92
CA VAL A 112 -0.74 8.40 6.79
C VAL A 112 -0.12 8.70 8.17
N LEU A 113 -0.65 9.69 8.88
CA LEU A 113 -0.17 10.05 10.21
C LEU A 113 -0.29 8.88 11.19
N LEU A 114 -1.40 8.13 11.13
CA LEU A 114 -1.55 6.94 11.97
C LEU A 114 -0.50 5.88 11.62
N ALA A 115 -0.34 5.52 10.35
CA ALA A 115 0.64 4.54 9.90
C ALA A 115 2.07 4.91 10.34
N LEU A 116 2.47 6.16 10.13
CA LEU A 116 3.76 6.69 10.54
C LEU A 116 3.93 6.66 12.08
N SER A 117 2.90 7.02 12.85
CA SER A 117 2.92 6.93 14.31
C SER A 117 3.10 5.49 14.82
N GLN A 118 2.67 4.50 14.03
CA GLN A 118 2.87 3.08 14.30
C GLN A 118 4.19 2.55 13.74
N GLY A 119 5.05 3.41 13.18
CA GLY A 119 6.34 3.03 12.61
C GLY A 119 6.25 2.21 11.33
N MET A 120 5.16 2.35 10.57
CA MET A 120 5.01 1.73 9.25
C MET A 120 5.58 2.63 8.15
N ASP A 121 6.10 2.01 7.09
CA ASP A 121 6.39 2.67 5.83
C ASP A 121 5.09 2.90 5.03
N VAL A 122 5.00 4.06 4.37
CA VAL A 122 3.82 4.44 3.58
C VAL A 122 4.20 4.65 2.12
N ASP A 123 3.50 3.95 1.22
CA ASP A 123 3.50 4.22 -0.22
C ASP A 123 2.29 5.11 -0.55
N LEU A 124 2.49 6.43 -0.46
CA LEU A 124 1.46 7.43 -0.70
C LEU A 124 1.28 7.64 -2.22
N CYS A 125 0.12 7.24 -2.71
CA CYS A 125 -0.27 7.45 -4.09
C CYS A 125 -0.86 8.85 -4.29
N ILE A 126 -0.33 9.54 -5.30
CA ILE A 126 -0.84 10.80 -5.82
C ILE A 126 -0.99 10.69 -7.34
N GLY A 127 -1.87 11.49 -7.91
CA GLY A 127 -2.14 11.50 -9.34
C GLY A 127 -3.40 12.27 -9.66
N GLU A 128 -3.38 12.87 -10.84
CA GLU A 128 -4.51 13.48 -11.50
C GLU A 128 -5.36 12.45 -12.24
N THR A 129 -6.63 12.77 -12.42
CA THR A 129 -7.53 12.08 -13.34
C THR A 129 -7.24 12.48 -14.79
N PRO A 130 -7.65 11.68 -15.80
CA PRO A 130 -7.53 12.08 -17.20
C PRO A 130 -8.12 13.47 -17.50
N ALA A 131 -9.27 13.81 -16.90
CA ALA A 131 -9.91 15.10 -17.12
C ALA A 131 -9.12 16.28 -16.49
N GLU A 132 -8.53 16.07 -15.31
CA GLU A 132 -7.62 17.05 -14.69
C GLU A 132 -6.35 17.23 -15.52
N ARG A 133 -5.83 16.13 -16.09
CA ARG A 133 -4.68 16.17 -17.01
C ARG A 133 -5.00 16.98 -18.26
N GLU A 134 -6.13 16.70 -18.91
CA GLU A 134 -6.59 17.39 -20.11
C GLU A 134 -6.89 18.87 -19.88
N SER A 135 -7.34 19.22 -18.66
CA SER A 135 -7.58 20.62 -18.26
C SER A 135 -6.35 21.34 -17.70
N GLY A 136 -5.16 20.74 -17.80
CA GLY A 136 -3.90 21.36 -17.40
C GLY A 136 -3.70 21.49 -15.88
N LYS A 137 -4.43 20.72 -15.08
CA LYS A 137 -4.43 20.79 -13.60
C LYS A 137 -3.42 19.85 -12.93
N LEU A 138 -2.53 19.21 -13.69
CA LEU A 138 -1.55 18.25 -13.14
C LEU A 138 -0.84 18.81 -11.90
N GLU A 139 -0.14 19.93 -12.04
CA GLU A 139 0.70 20.49 -10.97
C GLU A 139 -0.12 20.92 -9.77
N GLU A 140 -1.32 21.48 -9.99
CA GLU A 140 -2.25 21.85 -8.94
C GLU A 140 -2.68 20.63 -8.12
N VAL A 141 -3.09 19.55 -8.81
CA VAL A 141 -3.55 18.32 -8.17
C VAL A 141 -2.42 17.64 -7.40
N LEU A 142 -1.25 17.47 -8.00
CA LEU A 142 -0.11 16.85 -7.34
C LEU A 142 0.36 17.66 -6.13
N THR A 143 0.48 18.99 -6.26
CA THR A 143 0.87 19.87 -5.15
C THR A 143 -0.12 19.78 -4.00
N ARG A 144 -1.42 19.82 -4.31
CA ARG A 144 -2.48 19.70 -3.31
C ARG A 144 -2.45 18.35 -2.59
N GLN A 145 -2.38 17.24 -3.33
CA GLN A 145 -2.38 15.90 -2.73
C GLN A 145 -1.13 15.61 -1.90
N VAL A 146 0.04 16.12 -2.30
CA VAL A 146 1.26 16.03 -1.48
C VAL A 146 1.15 16.87 -0.22
N THR A 147 0.70 18.13 -0.36
CA THR A 147 0.63 19.07 0.77
C THR A 147 -0.41 18.62 1.78
N GLU A 148 -1.65 18.38 1.33
CA GLU A 148 -2.75 17.95 2.20
C GLU A 148 -2.52 16.54 2.73
N GLY A 149 -2.02 15.61 1.90
CA GLY A 149 -1.76 14.23 2.29
C GLY A 149 -0.67 14.07 3.35
N LEU A 150 0.27 15.02 3.45
CA LEU A 150 1.42 14.98 4.36
C LEU A 150 1.43 16.11 5.41
N THR A 151 0.32 16.81 5.60
CA THR A 151 0.24 17.86 6.64
C THR A 151 0.30 17.24 8.04
N GLY A 152 1.10 17.80 8.95
CA GLY A 152 1.24 17.38 10.36
C GLY A 152 2.67 17.02 10.73
#